data_AF-A0A0S2KBJ0-F1
#
_entry.id   AF-A0A0S2KBJ0-F1
#
_cell.length_a   1.000
_cell.length_b   1.000
_cell.length_c   1.000
_cell.angle_alpha   90.00
_cell.angle_beta   90.00
_cell.angle_gamma   90.00
#
_symmetry.space_group_name_H-M   'P 1'
#
loop_
_entity.id
_entity.type
_entity.pdbx_description
1 polymer ?
#
loop_
_entity_poly.entity_id
_entity_poly.type
_entity_poly.pdbx_seq_one_letter_code
_entity_poly.pdbx_strand_id
1 'polypeptide(L)'
;MTDNIKSGSFRQRLSQGEYALAIKYWSLYWVVAIAFFIAGSMAVTREAWQAYLIMLVLTVVWTFVLLFGIKRAYTGEDPGKALSRIAMLFLLLNMTNALATLSFI
;
A
#
# COMPACT_ATOMS: atom_id res chain seq x y z
N MET A 1 -22.06 -37.38 -13.85
CA MET A 1 -21.11 -36.84 -12.85
C MET A 1 -20.92 -35.37 -13.20
N THR A 2 -21.86 -34.52 -12.77
CA THR A 2 -21.96 -33.12 -13.20
C THR A 2 -21.29 -32.21 -12.18
N ASP A 3 -20.47 -31.30 -12.69
CA ASP A 3 -19.68 -30.31 -11.96
C ASP A 3 -20.52 -29.49 -10.98
N ASN A 4 -20.29 -29.70 -9.69
CA ASN A 4 -20.75 -28.79 -8.64
C ASN A 4 -19.65 -27.76 -8.38
N ILE A 5 -19.41 -26.88 -9.36
CA ILE A 5 -18.68 -25.63 -9.15
C ILE A 5 -19.54 -24.83 -8.17
N LYS A 6 -19.26 -24.98 -6.87
CA LYS A 6 -19.83 -24.15 -5.81
C LYS A 6 -19.53 -22.69 -6.15
N SER A 7 -20.51 -22.03 -6.75
CA SER A 7 -20.63 -20.59 -6.95
C SER A 7 -20.88 -19.88 -5.62
N GLY A 8 -20.08 -20.22 -4.60
CA GLY A 8 -19.96 -19.45 -3.37
C GLY A 8 -19.30 -18.12 -3.72
N SER A 9 -20.16 -17.16 -4.04
CA SER A 9 -19.93 -15.73 -4.23
C SER A 9 -18.49 -15.29 -3.90
N PHE A 10 -17.78 -14.81 -4.91
CA PHE A 10 -16.45 -14.18 -4.81
C PHE A 10 -16.37 -13.18 -3.63
N ARG A 11 -17.50 -12.52 -3.30
CA ARG A 11 -17.66 -11.60 -2.16
C ARG A 11 -17.55 -12.27 -0.79
N GLN A 12 -17.93 -13.53 -0.67
CA GLN A 12 -17.90 -14.30 0.59
C GLN A 12 -16.51 -14.87 0.88
N ARG A 13 -15.69 -15.10 -0.15
CA ARG A 13 -14.24 -15.37 -0.01
C ARG A 13 -13.45 -14.09 0.31
N LEU A 14 -13.88 -12.93 -0.20
CA LEU A 14 -13.30 -11.62 0.12
C LEU A 14 -13.50 -11.20 1.59
N SER A 15 -14.57 -11.67 2.25
CA SER A 15 -14.85 -11.35 3.66
C SER A 15 -14.26 -12.35 4.67
N GLN A 16 -13.72 -13.49 4.21
CA GLN A 16 -13.00 -14.42 5.08
C GLN A 16 -11.58 -13.91 5.34
N GLY A 17 -11.39 -13.31 6.52
CA GLY A 17 -10.14 -13.17 7.28
C GLY A 17 -8.96 -12.49 6.58
N GLU A 18 -8.32 -13.18 5.63
CA GLU A 18 -7.07 -12.79 5.01
C GLU A 18 -7.23 -11.75 3.90
N TYR A 19 -8.31 -11.83 3.10
CA TYR A 19 -8.58 -10.87 2.03
C TYR A 19 -9.12 -9.53 2.54
N ALA A 20 -9.94 -9.56 3.59
CA ALA A 20 -10.44 -8.35 4.24
C ALA A 20 -9.28 -7.51 4.85
N LEU A 21 -8.24 -8.19 5.32
CA LEU A 21 -7.04 -7.55 5.84
C LEU A 21 -6.25 -6.87 4.71
N ALA A 22 -6.01 -7.59 3.62
CA ALA A 22 -5.34 -7.05 2.44
C ALA A 22 -6.05 -5.80 1.89
N ILE A 23 -7.38 -5.83 1.78
CA ILE A 23 -8.19 -4.71 1.27
C ILE A 23 -8.08 -3.47 2.17
N LYS A 24 -8.12 -3.64 3.50
CA LYS A 24 -8.00 -2.52 4.44
C LYS A 24 -6.62 -1.86 4.37
N TYR A 25 -5.55 -2.63 4.25
CA TYR A 25 -4.20 -2.06 4.16
C TYR A 25 -3.93 -1.43 2.79
N TRP A 26 -4.47 -2.03 1.72
CA TRP A 26 -4.39 -1.44 0.39
C TRP A 26 -5.15 -0.11 0.31
N SER A 27 -6.34 0.00 0.90
CA SER A 27 -7.07 1.27 0.90
C SER A 27 -6.32 2.36 1.70
N LEU A 28 -5.77 2.01 2.87
CA LEU A 28 -4.92 2.92 3.65
C LEU A 28 -3.67 3.38 2.88
N TYR A 29 -3.04 2.46 2.14
CA TYR A 29 -1.92 2.80 1.26
C TYR A 29 -2.35 3.79 0.17
N TRP A 30 -3.43 3.49 -0.56
CA TRP A 30 -3.93 4.36 -1.65
C TRP A 30 -4.26 5.77 -1.18
N VAL A 31 -4.87 5.92 0.00
CA VAL A 31 -5.20 7.23 0.57
C VAL A 31 -3.93 8.06 0.77
N VAL A 32 -2.90 7.47 1.37
CA VAL A 32 -1.63 8.18 1.60
C VAL A 32 -0.86 8.40 0.30
N ALA A 33 -0.89 7.45 -0.64
CA ALA A 33 -0.23 7.58 -1.93
C ALA A 33 -0.83 8.73 -2.76
N ILE A 34 -2.17 8.84 -2.81
CA ILE A 34 -2.85 9.95 -3.49
C ILE A 34 -2.56 11.27 -2.78
N ALA A 35 -2.60 11.30 -1.45
CA ALA A 35 -2.28 12.50 -0.68
C ALA A 35 -0.83 12.97 -0.93
N PHE A 36 0.13 12.04 -0.93
CA PHE A 36 1.52 12.31 -1.25
C PHE A 36 1.69 12.80 -2.69
N PHE A 37 0.99 12.21 -3.65
CA PHE A 37 1.08 12.64 -5.05
C PHE A 37 0.59 14.08 -5.25
N ILE A 38 -0.58 14.43 -4.68
CA ILE A 38 -1.16 15.77 -4.80
C ILE A 38 -0.30 16.79 -4.03
N ALA A 39 -0.04 16.52 -2.74
CA ALA A 39 0.69 17.44 -1.88
C ALA A 39 2.16 17.57 -2.30
N GLY A 40 2.77 16.46 -2.71
CA GLY A 40 4.13 16.42 -3.25
C GLY A 40 4.23 17.20 -4.55
N SER A 41 3.28 17.05 -5.49
CA SER A 41 3.29 17.83 -6.73
C SER A 41 3.19 19.32 -6.42
N MET A 42 2.29 19.72 -5.52
CA MET A 42 2.17 21.12 -5.09
C MET A 42 3.42 21.65 -4.40
N ALA A 43 4.07 20.85 -3.55
CA ALA A 43 5.31 21.23 -2.88
C ALA A 43 6.46 21.42 -3.87
N VAL A 44 6.55 20.52 -4.86
CA VAL A 44 7.53 20.59 -5.95
C VAL A 44 7.31 21.83 -6.80
N THR A 45 6.07 22.15 -7.20
CA THR A 45 5.76 23.37 -7.96
C THR A 45 6.07 24.66 -7.20
N ARG A 46 6.05 24.63 -5.86
CA ARG A 46 6.38 25.79 -5.00
C ARG A 46 7.86 25.86 -4.61
N GLU A 47 8.71 25.01 -5.19
CA GLU A 47 10.12 24.84 -4.81
C GLU A 47 10.32 24.55 -3.30
N ALA A 48 9.29 24.01 -2.63
CA ALA A 48 9.28 23.72 -1.21
C ALA A 48 9.93 22.34 -0.94
N TRP A 49 11.20 22.22 -1.30
CA TRP A 49 11.98 20.97 -1.21
C TRP A 49 12.01 20.37 0.19
N GLN A 50 12.05 21.20 1.24
CA GLN A 50 12.00 20.75 2.63
C GLN A 50 10.67 20.04 2.94
N ALA A 51 9.54 20.61 2.49
CA ALA A 51 8.22 20.01 2.69
C ALA A 51 8.10 18.68 1.93
N TYR A 52 8.62 18.63 0.70
CA TYR A 52 8.67 17.41 -0.09
C TYR A 52 9.50 16.31 0.60
N LEU A 53 10.70 16.63 1.10
CA LEU A 53 11.56 15.68 1.82
C LEU A 53 10.89 15.16 3.10
N ILE A 54 10.22 16.03 3.87
CA ILE A 54 9.46 15.62 5.05
C ILE A 54 8.33 14.65 4.65
N MET A 55 7.57 14.96 3.61
CA MET A 55 6.51 14.07 3.12
C MET A 55 7.05 12.72 2.65
N LEU A 56 8.24 12.71 2.03
CA LEU A 56 8.90 11.49 1.56
C LEU A 56 9.35 10.60 2.74
N VAL A 57 9.92 11.21 3.79
CA VAL A 57 10.23 10.48 5.02
C VAL A 57 8.95 9.96 5.67
N LEU A 58 7.88 10.76 5.71
CA LEU A 58 6.59 10.34 6.26
C LEU A 58 5.97 9.17 5.51
N THR A 59 6.05 9.12 4.17
CA THR A 59 5.53 7.96 3.40
C THR A 59 6.35 6.69 3.64
N VAL A 60 7.67 6.81 3.80
CA VAL A 60 8.51 5.67 4.20
C VAL A 60 8.11 5.17 5.60
N VAL A 61 8.01 6.06 6.58
CA VAL A 61 7.56 5.71 7.95
C VAL A 61 6.16 5.09 7.92
N TRP A 62 5.24 5.64 7.13
CA TRP A 62 3.90 5.09 6.97
C TRP A 62 3.91 3.67 6.40
N THR A 63 4.80 3.40 5.46
CA THR A 63 4.99 2.05 4.90
C THR A 63 5.44 1.07 5.97
N PHE A 64 6.37 1.46 6.85
CA PHE A 64 6.75 0.63 8.00
C PHE A 64 5.57 0.39 8.96
N VAL A 65 4.74 1.40 9.22
CA VAL A 65 3.53 1.26 10.04
C VAL A 65 2.53 0.27 9.42
N LEU A 66 2.31 0.34 8.10
CA LEU A 66 1.47 -0.60 7.37
C LEU A 66 2.03 -2.02 7.46
N LEU A 67 3.33 -2.20 7.24
CA LEU A 67 3.98 -3.51 7.33
C LEU A 67 3.93 -4.08 8.75
N PHE A 68 4.10 -3.25 9.77
CA PHE A 68 3.95 -3.67 11.16
C PHE A 68 2.51 -4.11 11.47
N GLY A 69 1.52 -3.37 10.96
CA GLY A 69 0.10 -3.74 11.06
C GLY A 69 -0.19 -5.08 10.39
N ILE A 70 0.29 -5.26 9.15
CA ILE A 70 0.14 -6.52 8.41
C ILE A 70 0.81 -7.67 9.15
N LYS A 71 2.05 -7.49 9.63
CA LYS A 71 2.77 -8.51 10.41
C LYS A 71 1.98 -8.96 11.65
N ARG A 72 1.33 -8.02 12.35
CA ARG A 72 0.57 -8.32 13.57
C ARG A 72 -0.74 -9.07 13.28
N ALA A 73 -1.36 -8.82 12.14
CA ALA A 73 -2.65 -9.39 11.79
C ALA A 73 -2.55 -10.64 10.88
N TYR A 74 -1.39 -10.90 10.27
CA TYR A 74 -1.16 -12.07 9.44
C TYR A 74 -0.95 -13.33 10.29
N THR A 75 -1.75 -14.38 10.03
CA THR A 75 -1.77 -15.64 10.81
C THR A 75 -1.51 -16.86 9.91
N GLY A 76 -0.67 -16.70 8.87
CA GLY A 76 -0.32 -17.77 7.93
C GLY A 76 1.00 -18.49 8.27
N GLU A 77 1.26 -19.63 7.62
CA GLU A 77 2.45 -20.50 7.83
C GLU A 77 3.80 -19.81 7.52
N ASP A 78 3.83 -18.82 6.62
CA ASP A 78 5.05 -18.10 6.20
C ASP A 78 4.89 -16.56 6.20
N PRO A 79 4.75 -15.92 7.37
CA PRO A 79 4.49 -14.48 7.48
C PRO A 79 5.62 -13.64 6.88
N GLY A 80 6.88 -14.08 7.03
CA GLY A 80 8.04 -13.34 6.55
C GLY A 80 8.12 -13.22 5.02
N LYS A 81 7.75 -14.28 4.29
CA LYS A 81 7.82 -14.32 2.82
C LYS A 81 6.68 -13.55 2.16
N ALA A 82 5.48 -13.61 2.74
CA ALA A 82 4.36 -12.78 2.28
C ALA A 82 4.61 -11.30 2.57
N LEU A 83 5.10 -10.99 3.78
CA LEU A 83 5.41 -9.63 4.19
C LEU A 83 6.51 -9.00 3.33
N SER A 84 7.57 -9.76 2.97
CA SER A 84 8.64 -9.23 2.12
C SER A 84 8.16 -8.88 0.71
N ARG A 85 7.26 -9.68 0.13
CA ARG A 85 6.63 -9.38 -1.17
C ARG A 85 5.77 -8.12 -1.10
N ILE A 86 4.97 -7.98 -0.04
CA ILE A 86 4.13 -6.78 0.15
C ILE A 86 5.00 -5.55 0.39
N ALA A 87 6.07 -5.67 1.17
CA ALA A 87 7.05 -4.60 1.40
C ALA A 87 7.71 -4.15 0.09
N MET A 88 8.11 -5.09 -0.76
CA MET A 88 8.67 -4.78 -2.08
C MET A 88 7.66 -4.01 -2.94
N LEU A 89 6.39 -4.44 -2.97
CA LEU A 89 5.34 -3.75 -3.72
C LEU A 89 5.12 -2.31 -3.22
N PHE A 90 5.01 -2.11 -1.90
CA PHE A 90 4.84 -0.77 -1.34
C PHE A 90 6.06 0.12 -1.61
N LEU A 91 7.27 -0.42 -1.52
CA LEU A 91 8.48 0.34 -1.84
C LEU A 91 8.50 0.77 -3.31
N LEU A 92 8.23 -0.16 -4.24
CA LEU A 92 8.18 0.13 -5.67
C LEU A 92 7.10 1.15 -6.02
N LEU A 93 5.92 1.05 -5.39
CA LEU A 93 4.83 1.99 -5.61
C LEU A 93 5.19 3.38 -5.05
N ASN A 94 5.79 3.46 -3.86
CA ASN A 94 6.25 4.75 -3.30
C ASN A 94 7.33 5.39 -4.17
N MET A 95 8.30 4.61 -4.66
CA MET A 95 9.33 5.10 -5.57
C MET A 95 8.74 5.60 -6.88
N THR A 96 7.85 4.81 -7.49
CA THR A 96 7.13 5.22 -8.70
C THR A 96 6.35 6.51 -8.48
N ASN A 97 5.68 6.63 -7.33
CA ASN A 97 4.92 7.83 -6.98
C ASN A 97 5.85 9.05 -6.80
N ALA A 98 6.97 8.89 -6.08
CA ALA A 98 7.96 9.95 -5.90
C ALA A 98 8.57 10.41 -7.23
N LEU A 99 8.94 9.46 -8.10
CA LEU A 99 9.43 9.75 -9.45
C LEU A 99 8.38 10.45 -10.32
N ALA A 100 7.12 9.99 -10.27
CA ALA A 100 6.03 10.63 -10.99
C ALA A 100 5.83 12.07 -10.52
N THR A 101 5.96 12.32 -9.21
CA THR A 101 5.85 13.66 -8.63
C THR A 101 6.99 14.58 -9.09
N LEU A 102 8.22 14.05 -9.17
CA LEU A 102 9.40 14.77 -9.66
C LEU A 102 9.40 14.97 -11.18
N SER A 103 8.73 14.09 -11.93
CA SER A 103 8.64 14.18 -13.40
C SER A 103 7.81 15.36 -13.90
N PHE A 104 7.10 16.07 -13.02
CA PHE A 104 6.37 17.29 -13.35
C PHE A 104 7.22 18.57 -13.24
N ILE A 105 8.50 18.45 -12.86
CA ILE A 105 9.53 19.49 -13.01
C ILE A 105 10.10 19.47 -14.43
#